data_AF-A0A5C7IGW1-F1
#
_entry.id   AF-A0A5C7IGW1-F1
#
_cell.length_a   1.000
_cell.length_b   1.000
_cell.length_c   1.000
_cell.angle_alpha   90.00
_cell.angle_beta   90.00
_cell.angle_gamma   90.00
#
_symmetry.space_group_name_H-M   'P 1'
#
loop_
_entity.id
_entity.type
_entity.pdbx_description
1 polymer ?
#
loop_
_entity_poly.entity_id
_entity_poly.type
_entity_poly.pdbx_seq_one_letter_code
_entity_poly.pdbx_strand_id
1 'polypeptide(L)'
;MEIINKSSISLLEMLSISCCASLTCIFSKGQFPASLKHLKIEDCSELTILSPRDLLPEALEVLVIKYCPKLESIAERFLNNTSLRCIEFVSCKNLKSIPAGLHNLIHLSDFSIFDCPSLVSFPEEGLPKTNLEILYINVCEKLRALPNHLHDINSLYLLYIQRCPSITSFPQDGFSTNLTDLYIEGLNIYKPQVGWGLHNLTSLTYLSIEGCSEVESFPQEEIGMMLPPSLKHLTIRSFPKLKYLFPNGFQNLTSLESLFISNCPNLTSFPEVGLPSSLLRLSINDCPLLKKQCKRDKGREWSKIAYIPSVYMDGKFIYD
;
A
#
# COMPACT_ATOMS: atom_id res chain seq x y z
N MET A 1 31.02 9.17 -22.69
CA MET A 1 30.78 10.43 -21.94
C MET A 1 30.70 11.56 -22.96
N GLU A 2 29.51 11.87 -23.45
CA GLU A 2 29.27 13.20 -24.02
C GLU A 2 28.81 14.11 -22.89
N ILE A 3 29.64 15.11 -22.63
CA ILE A 3 29.32 16.22 -21.75
C ILE A 3 28.25 17.03 -22.48
N ILE A 4 27.01 17.03 -22.00
CA ILE A 4 25.96 17.90 -22.55
C ILE A 4 26.45 19.35 -22.40
N ASN A 5 26.81 19.95 -23.53
CA ASN A 5 27.55 21.18 -23.61
C ASN A 5 26.62 22.38 -23.36
N LYS A 6 27.03 23.28 -22.45
CA LYS A 6 26.33 24.53 -22.14
C LYS A 6 26.36 25.48 -23.35
N SER A 7 25.37 25.43 -24.24
CA SER A 7 25.07 26.54 -25.18
C SER A 7 23.84 26.32 -26.09
N SER A 8 22.89 25.47 -25.69
CA SER A 8 21.53 25.54 -26.24
C SER A 8 20.57 25.71 -25.08
N ILE A 9 19.63 26.64 -25.21
CA ILE A 9 18.47 26.76 -24.33
C ILE A 9 17.67 25.47 -24.57
N SER A 10 17.99 24.39 -23.84
CA SER A 10 17.49 23.08 -24.21
C SER A 10 15.98 23.04 -23.96
N LEU A 11 15.19 22.87 -25.02
CA LEU A 11 13.76 22.53 -24.98
C LEU A 11 13.53 21.08 -24.52
N LEU A 12 14.46 20.52 -23.74
CA LEU A 12 14.44 19.13 -23.35
C LEU A 12 13.36 18.90 -22.30
N GLU A 13 12.20 18.45 -22.74
CA GLU A 13 11.07 18.14 -21.86
C GLU A 13 11.17 16.74 -21.24
N MET A 14 11.89 15.81 -21.87
CA MET A 14 12.04 14.44 -21.39
C MET A 14 13.50 13.99 -21.42
N LEU A 15 13.97 13.49 -20.29
CA LEU A 15 15.29 12.89 -20.12
C LEU A 15 15.13 11.49 -19.56
N SER A 16 15.55 10.49 -20.32
CA SER A 16 15.64 9.10 -19.88
C SER A 16 17.09 8.65 -19.88
N ILE A 17 17.57 8.17 -18.73
CA ILE A 17 18.92 7.64 -18.55
C ILE A 17 18.78 6.17 -18.18
N SER A 18 19.41 5.28 -18.94
CA SER A 18 19.27 3.84 -18.74
C SER A 18 20.61 3.12 -18.87
N CYS A 19 20.84 2.09 -18.06
CA CYS A 19 22.01 1.21 -18.12
C CYS A 19 23.37 1.94 -18.05
N CYS A 20 23.44 3.03 -17.28
CA CYS A 20 24.64 3.86 -17.17
C CYS A 20 25.50 3.45 -15.95
N ALA A 21 26.23 2.35 -16.09
CA ALA A 21 26.96 1.70 -14.98
C ALA A 21 28.10 2.53 -14.35
N SER A 22 28.57 3.61 -14.98
CA SER A 22 29.63 4.49 -14.43
C SER A 22 29.12 5.87 -14.02
N LEU A 23 27.81 6.12 -14.14
CA LEU A 23 27.24 7.43 -13.83
C LEU A 23 27.11 7.60 -12.32
N THR A 24 27.89 8.52 -11.74
CA THR A 24 27.84 8.82 -10.30
C THR A 24 26.90 9.98 -9.95
N CYS A 25 26.70 10.91 -10.89
CA CYS A 25 25.73 12.00 -10.81
C CYS A 25 25.31 12.41 -12.24
N ILE A 26 24.10 12.96 -12.40
CA ILE A 26 23.58 13.31 -13.74
C ILE A 26 24.26 14.58 -14.27
N PHE A 27 24.39 15.60 -13.41
CA PHE A 27 24.99 16.88 -13.78
C PHE A 27 26.10 17.28 -12.81
N SER A 28 27.35 17.01 -13.17
CA SER A 28 28.51 17.33 -12.31
C SER A 28 28.81 18.84 -12.17
N LYS A 29 28.34 19.68 -13.12
CA LYS A 29 28.65 21.14 -13.17
C LYS A 29 27.47 22.04 -13.59
N GLY A 30 26.25 21.49 -13.67
CA GLY A 30 25.07 22.16 -14.22
C GLY A 30 23.81 21.93 -13.39
N GLN A 31 22.77 22.70 -13.68
CA GLN A 31 21.40 22.45 -13.22
C GLN A 31 20.66 21.67 -14.31
N PHE A 32 19.58 20.99 -13.93
CA PHE A 32 18.66 20.44 -14.92
C PHE A 32 18.10 21.54 -15.81
N PRO A 33 17.76 21.24 -17.07
CA PRO A 33 16.99 22.16 -17.91
C PRO A 33 15.70 22.59 -17.23
N ALA A 34 15.40 23.89 -17.22
CA ALA A 34 14.17 24.41 -16.63
C ALA A 34 12.89 23.93 -17.35
N SER A 35 13.01 23.48 -18.60
CA SER A 35 11.95 22.92 -19.43
C SER A 35 11.67 21.43 -19.16
N LEU A 36 12.49 20.76 -18.34
CA LEU A 36 12.39 19.33 -18.12
C LEU A 36 11.14 18.95 -17.32
N LYS A 37 10.23 18.22 -17.96
CA LYS A 37 8.97 17.73 -17.40
C LYS A 37 9.05 16.26 -16.97
N HIS A 38 9.84 15.44 -17.64
CA HIS A 38 9.95 14.01 -17.37
C HIS A 38 11.40 13.60 -17.15
N LEU A 39 11.70 13.09 -15.95
CA LEU A 39 13.01 12.52 -15.61
C LEU A 39 12.83 11.04 -15.26
N LYS A 40 13.36 10.17 -16.13
CA LYS A 40 13.42 8.72 -15.90
C LYS A 40 14.87 8.27 -15.79
N ILE A 41 15.18 7.52 -14.74
CA ILE A 41 16.50 6.95 -14.49
C ILE A 41 16.33 5.47 -14.20
N GLU A 42 17.07 4.63 -14.90
CA GLU A 42 16.94 3.18 -14.79
C GLU A 42 18.32 2.53 -14.84
N ASP A 43 18.56 1.55 -13.98
CA ASP A 43 19.76 0.70 -14.02
C ASP A 43 21.09 1.49 -14.04
N CYS A 44 21.22 2.43 -13.09
CA CYS A 44 22.41 3.24 -12.90
C CYS A 44 23.10 2.85 -11.59
N SER A 45 23.95 1.81 -11.64
CA SER A 45 24.52 1.14 -10.47
C SER A 45 25.41 2.01 -9.57
N GLU A 46 26.07 3.01 -10.16
CA GLU A 46 27.01 3.90 -9.45
C GLU A 46 26.42 5.25 -9.06
N LEU A 47 25.13 5.50 -9.35
CA LEU A 47 24.49 6.78 -9.10
C LEU A 47 24.26 6.97 -7.60
N THR A 48 24.87 8.00 -7.01
CA THR A 48 24.75 8.29 -5.58
C THR A 48 23.84 9.48 -5.29
N ILE A 49 23.83 10.47 -6.19
CA ILE A 49 23.03 11.70 -6.13
C ILE A 49 22.56 12.08 -7.54
N LEU A 50 21.45 12.82 -7.65
CA LEU A 50 20.99 13.30 -8.95
C LEU A 50 21.78 14.54 -9.41
N SER A 51 21.95 15.50 -8.51
CA SER A 51 22.62 16.78 -8.77
C SER A 51 23.41 17.22 -7.53
N PRO A 52 24.65 17.72 -7.67
CA PRO A 52 25.44 18.26 -6.56
C PRO A 52 24.83 19.50 -5.90
N ARG A 53 23.82 20.12 -6.52
CA ARG A 53 23.12 21.28 -5.97
C ARG A 53 21.81 20.94 -5.29
N ASP A 54 21.38 19.67 -5.32
CA ASP A 54 20.11 19.21 -4.75
C ASP A 54 18.86 19.95 -5.27
N LEU A 55 18.94 20.50 -6.49
CA LEU A 55 17.84 21.20 -7.15
C LEU A 55 17.25 20.36 -8.27
N LEU A 56 15.96 20.03 -8.15
CA LEU A 56 15.14 19.48 -9.22
C LEU A 56 14.49 20.60 -10.05
N PRO A 57 14.24 20.41 -11.36
CA PRO A 57 13.60 21.43 -12.18
C PRO A 57 12.15 21.70 -11.75
N GLU A 58 11.76 22.98 -11.70
CA GLU A 58 10.42 23.41 -11.23
C GLU A 58 9.27 22.90 -12.12
N ALA A 59 9.54 22.74 -13.43
CA ALA A 59 8.58 22.22 -14.40
C ALA A 59 8.43 20.69 -14.37
N LEU A 60 9.13 19.98 -13.48
CA LEU A 60 9.11 18.52 -13.45
C LEU A 60 7.71 18.01 -13.10
N GLU A 61 7.14 17.19 -13.96
CA GLU A 61 5.83 16.55 -13.82
C GLU A 61 5.96 15.07 -13.42
N VAL A 62 7.00 14.39 -13.89
CA VAL A 62 7.22 12.95 -13.65
C VAL A 62 8.67 12.69 -13.23
N LEU A 63 8.84 12.04 -12.08
CA LEU A 63 10.13 11.57 -11.57
C LEU A 63 10.08 10.06 -11.34
N VAL A 64 10.85 9.32 -12.12
CA VAL A 64 10.92 7.85 -12.04
C VAL A 64 12.37 7.43 -11.88
N ILE A 65 12.70 6.71 -10.80
CA ILE A 65 14.04 6.16 -10.55
C ILE A 65 13.92 4.67 -10.26
N LYS A 66 14.57 3.85 -11.07
CA LYS A 66 14.52 2.38 -10.98
C LYS A 66 15.92 1.80 -10.92
N TYR A 67 16.11 0.77 -10.09
CA TYR A 67 17.33 -0.04 -10.05
C TYR A 67 18.61 0.80 -9.87
N CYS A 68 18.57 1.79 -8.96
CA CYS A 68 19.71 2.64 -8.61
C CYS A 68 20.16 2.32 -7.16
N PRO A 69 20.91 1.22 -6.94
CA PRO A 69 21.15 0.68 -5.61
C PRO A 69 22.01 1.57 -4.71
N LYS A 70 22.89 2.41 -5.28
CA LYS A 70 23.76 3.33 -4.54
C LYS A 70 23.15 4.71 -4.28
N LEU A 71 21.96 5.01 -4.81
CA LEU A 71 21.32 6.31 -4.66
C LEU A 71 20.97 6.54 -3.19
N GLU A 72 21.58 7.55 -2.57
CA GLU A 72 21.37 7.85 -1.15
C GLU A 72 20.31 8.93 -0.93
N SER A 73 20.27 9.91 -1.83
CA SER A 73 19.35 11.05 -1.79
C SER A 73 19.03 11.52 -3.20
N ILE A 74 17.83 12.11 -3.34
CA ILE A 74 17.32 12.67 -4.59
C ILE A 74 17.58 14.19 -4.63
N ALA A 75 17.28 14.83 -3.51
CA ALA A 75 17.43 16.25 -3.21
C ALA A 75 17.25 16.43 -1.71
N GLU A 76 17.70 17.56 -1.15
CA GLU A 76 17.37 17.94 0.23
C GLU A 76 15.87 18.27 0.36
N ARG A 77 15.30 18.93 -0.64
CA ARG A 77 13.92 19.43 -0.63
C ARG A 77 13.31 19.50 -2.03
N PHE A 78 12.00 19.27 -2.13
CA PHE A 78 11.22 19.70 -3.28
C PHE A 78 10.98 21.21 -3.21
N LEU A 79 11.65 21.96 -4.09
CA LEU A 79 11.62 23.42 -4.16
C LEU A 79 10.74 23.86 -5.33
N ASN A 80 9.55 24.37 -5.03
CA ASN A 80 8.57 24.83 -6.03
C ASN A 80 8.24 23.80 -7.13
N ASN A 81 8.52 22.50 -6.93
CA ASN A 81 8.21 21.43 -7.90
C ASN A 81 6.70 21.11 -7.94
N THR A 82 5.85 22.12 -7.84
CA THR A 82 4.39 21.99 -7.72
C THR A 82 3.77 21.28 -8.93
N SER A 83 4.47 21.27 -10.07
CA SER A 83 4.08 20.57 -11.30
C SER A 83 4.13 19.04 -11.19
N LEU A 84 4.82 18.48 -10.18
CA LEU A 84 4.97 17.03 -10.02
C LEU A 84 3.60 16.35 -9.85
N ARG A 85 3.34 15.36 -10.72
CA ARG A 85 2.13 14.53 -10.74
C ARG A 85 2.42 13.09 -10.36
N CYS A 86 3.59 12.59 -10.73
CA CYS A 86 3.98 11.20 -10.49
C CYS A 86 5.41 11.10 -9.95
N ILE A 87 5.56 10.37 -8.84
CA ILE A 87 6.85 9.98 -8.27
C ILE A 87 6.88 8.46 -8.13
N GLU A 88 7.90 7.82 -8.70
CA GLU A 88 8.12 6.37 -8.59
C GLU A 88 9.58 6.06 -8.25
N PHE A 89 9.79 5.33 -7.15
CA PHE A 89 11.08 4.76 -6.77
C PHE A 89 11.00 3.24 -6.73
N VAL A 90 11.83 2.56 -7.53
CA VAL A 90 11.88 1.09 -7.61
C VAL A 90 13.30 0.61 -7.33
N SER A 91 13.46 -0.30 -6.38
CA SER A 91 14.75 -0.96 -6.07
C SER A 91 15.90 0.02 -5.80
N CYS A 92 15.63 1.15 -5.14
CA CYS A 92 16.64 2.13 -4.71
C CYS A 92 17.17 1.77 -3.30
N LYS A 93 18.08 0.80 -3.24
CA LYS A 93 18.46 0.10 -2.01
C LYS A 93 19.07 0.96 -0.90
N ASN A 94 19.76 2.05 -1.27
CA ASN A 94 20.39 2.97 -0.32
C ASN A 94 19.59 4.26 -0.07
N LEU A 95 18.40 4.42 -0.65
CA LEU A 95 17.58 5.61 -0.45
C LEU A 95 17.09 5.64 1.00
N LYS A 96 17.59 6.59 1.81
CA LYS A 96 17.34 6.64 3.28
C LYS A 96 16.12 7.45 3.65
N SER A 97 15.81 8.50 2.87
CA SER A 97 14.76 9.47 3.16
C SER A 97 14.17 10.05 1.88
N ILE A 98 12.91 10.48 1.97
CA ILE A 98 12.25 11.28 0.93
C ILE A 98 12.55 12.77 1.19
N PRO A 99 12.76 13.60 0.15
CA PRO A 99 13.06 15.02 0.33
C PRO A 99 11.98 15.76 1.14
N ALA A 100 12.41 16.79 1.89
CA ALA A 100 11.48 17.68 2.57
C ALA A 100 10.58 18.43 1.58
N GLY A 101 9.52 19.08 2.07
CA GLY A 101 8.61 19.85 1.20
C GLY A 101 7.68 19.00 0.32
N LEU A 102 7.60 17.69 0.56
CA LEU A 102 6.71 16.76 -0.14
C LEU A 102 5.24 17.19 -0.08
N HIS A 103 4.79 17.76 1.04
CA HIS A 103 3.44 18.32 1.22
C HIS A 103 3.08 19.46 0.25
N ASN A 104 4.08 20.13 -0.37
CA ASN A 104 3.85 21.23 -1.31
C ASN A 104 3.55 20.76 -2.73
N LEU A 105 3.61 19.46 -3.00
CA LEU A 105 3.36 18.89 -4.33
C LEU A 105 1.85 18.77 -4.58
N ILE A 106 1.18 19.92 -4.69
CA ILE A 106 -0.29 20.03 -4.75
C ILE A 106 -0.94 19.32 -5.95
N HIS A 107 -0.17 18.99 -6.99
CA HIS A 107 -0.61 18.26 -8.17
C HIS A 107 -0.21 16.78 -8.19
N LEU A 108 0.50 16.29 -7.15
CA LEU A 108 0.94 14.90 -7.06
C LEU A 108 -0.29 14.00 -6.93
N SER A 109 -0.53 13.15 -7.93
CA SER A 109 -1.60 12.16 -7.96
C SER A 109 -1.10 10.77 -7.57
N ASP A 110 0.10 10.41 -8.02
CA ASP A 110 0.65 9.07 -7.91
C ASP A 110 1.98 9.10 -7.17
N PHE A 111 2.05 8.40 -6.04
CA PHE A 111 3.31 8.21 -5.34
C PHE A 111 3.54 6.72 -5.03
N SER A 112 4.62 6.18 -5.60
CA SER A 112 5.00 4.79 -5.44
C SER A 112 6.45 4.63 -4.97
N ILE A 113 6.63 3.76 -3.98
CA ILE A 113 7.92 3.30 -3.47
C ILE A 113 7.87 1.77 -3.44
N PHE A 114 8.74 1.13 -4.20
CA PHE A 114 8.86 -0.32 -4.28
C PHE A 114 10.30 -0.72 -4.02
N ASP A 115 10.51 -1.64 -3.07
CA ASP A 115 11.82 -2.27 -2.85
C ASP A 115 12.94 -1.27 -2.47
N CYS A 116 12.61 -0.35 -1.56
CA CYS A 116 13.53 0.62 -0.97
C CYS A 116 13.78 0.29 0.52
N PRO A 117 14.53 -0.80 0.83
CA PRO A 117 14.65 -1.33 2.19
C PRO A 117 15.38 -0.40 3.17
N SER A 118 16.17 0.56 2.69
CA SER A 118 16.86 1.53 3.55
C SER A 118 16.02 2.74 3.95
N LEU A 119 14.83 2.92 3.37
CA LEU A 119 13.96 4.05 3.68
C LEU A 119 13.46 3.93 5.13
N VAL A 120 13.75 4.95 5.94
CA VAL A 120 13.45 4.91 7.39
C VAL A 120 12.15 5.63 7.75
N SER A 121 11.89 6.76 7.10
CA SER A 121 10.73 7.61 7.38
C SER A 121 10.37 8.52 6.21
N PHE A 122 9.11 8.99 6.22
CA PHE A 122 8.65 10.12 5.43
C PHE A 122 9.01 11.46 6.13
N PRO A 123 9.02 12.59 5.41
CA PRO A 123 9.15 13.91 6.02
C PRO A 123 8.04 14.18 7.05
N GLU A 124 8.37 14.90 8.12
CA GLU A 124 7.45 15.17 9.23
C GLU A 124 6.21 15.95 8.77
N GLU A 125 6.36 16.81 7.75
CA GLU A 125 5.28 17.62 7.20
C GLU A 125 4.21 16.79 6.44
N GLY A 126 4.49 15.51 6.16
CA GLY A 126 3.55 14.59 5.54
C GLY A 126 3.45 14.69 4.02
N LEU A 127 2.32 14.20 3.50
CA LEU A 127 2.00 14.12 2.08
C LEU A 127 1.11 15.29 1.61
N PRO A 128 1.02 15.55 0.30
CA PRO A 128 0.05 16.48 -0.27
C PRO A 128 -1.39 16.11 0.10
N LYS A 129 -2.17 17.09 0.52
CA LYS A 129 -3.56 16.89 0.97
C LYS A 129 -4.60 17.00 -0.13
N THR A 130 -4.24 17.56 -1.29
CA THR A 130 -5.21 17.99 -2.32
C THR A 130 -5.46 16.94 -3.40
N ASN A 131 -4.42 16.47 -4.08
CA ASN A 131 -4.57 15.67 -5.31
C ASN A 131 -4.03 14.24 -5.24
N LEU A 132 -3.47 13.81 -4.10
CA LEU A 132 -2.87 12.48 -4.00
C LEU A 132 -3.96 11.40 -4.00
N GLU A 133 -4.07 10.69 -5.11
CA GLU A 133 -5.08 9.68 -5.37
C GLU A 133 -4.60 8.26 -5.01
N ILE A 134 -3.31 8.01 -5.24
CA ILE A 134 -2.72 6.68 -5.16
C ILE A 134 -1.42 6.73 -4.34
N LEU A 135 -1.34 5.89 -3.30
CA LEU A 135 -0.13 5.66 -2.53
C LEU A 135 0.24 4.17 -2.50
N TYR A 136 1.37 3.83 -3.12
CA TYR A 136 1.95 2.48 -3.13
C TYR A 136 3.25 2.46 -2.31
N ILE A 137 3.32 1.63 -1.27
CA ILE A 137 4.52 1.40 -0.46
C ILE A 137 4.74 -0.10 -0.37
N ASN A 138 5.80 -0.61 -0.97
CA ASN A 138 6.09 -2.04 -1.02
C ASN A 138 7.55 -2.33 -0.69
N VAL A 139 7.80 -3.38 0.09
CA VAL A 139 9.15 -3.87 0.44
C VAL A 139 10.04 -2.74 0.99
N CYS A 140 9.58 -2.07 2.05
CA CYS A 140 10.33 -1.04 2.76
C CYS A 140 10.68 -1.51 4.19
N GLU A 141 11.74 -2.32 4.31
CA GLU A 141 12.07 -3.07 5.52
C GLU A 141 12.33 -2.20 6.76
N LYS A 142 13.00 -1.05 6.61
CA LYS A 142 13.35 -0.14 7.72
C LYS A 142 12.31 0.96 7.96
N LEU A 143 11.24 1.02 7.17
CA LEU A 143 10.22 2.07 7.30
C LEU A 143 9.45 1.87 8.60
N ARG A 144 9.59 2.81 9.53
CA ARG A 144 9.10 2.65 10.92
C ARG A 144 7.64 3.04 11.10
N ALA A 145 7.13 3.93 10.26
CA ALA A 145 5.78 4.45 10.33
C ALA A 145 5.28 4.85 8.95
N LEU A 146 3.96 4.87 8.79
CA LEU A 146 3.30 5.47 7.64
C LEU A 146 3.39 7.01 7.71
N PRO A 147 3.19 7.71 6.58
CA PRO A 147 3.12 9.17 6.57
C PRO A 147 2.10 9.71 7.59
N ASN A 148 2.44 10.84 8.23
CA ASN A 148 1.51 11.55 9.10
C ASN A 148 0.34 12.13 8.29
N HIS A 149 -0.79 12.37 8.95
CA HIS A 149 -1.96 13.06 8.38
C HIS A 149 -2.60 12.37 7.15
N LEU A 150 -2.52 11.03 7.04
CA LEU A 150 -3.23 10.29 5.98
C LEU A 150 -4.76 10.50 6.01
N HIS A 151 -5.33 10.86 7.16
CA HIS A 151 -6.74 11.23 7.30
C HIS A 151 -7.13 12.55 6.61
N ASP A 152 -6.17 13.44 6.36
CA ASP A 152 -6.42 14.75 5.72
C ASP A 152 -6.45 14.66 4.18
N ILE A 153 -6.06 13.52 3.61
CA ILE A 153 -5.88 13.34 2.16
C ILE A 153 -7.20 12.88 1.53
N ASN A 154 -8.11 13.82 1.32
CA ASN A 154 -9.46 13.52 0.82
C ASN A 154 -9.49 13.00 -0.63
N SER A 155 -8.42 13.16 -1.40
CA SER A 155 -8.31 12.59 -2.76
C SER A 155 -7.89 11.13 -2.77
N LEU A 156 -7.33 10.61 -1.67
CA LEU A 156 -6.74 9.27 -1.64
C LEU A 156 -7.83 8.21 -1.69
N TYR A 157 -7.95 7.52 -2.83
CA TYR A 157 -8.88 6.40 -3.00
C TYR A 157 -8.18 5.05 -2.89
N LEU A 158 -6.89 4.96 -3.21
CA LEU A 158 -6.11 3.72 -3.16
C LEU A 158 -4.88 3.84 -2.26
N LEU A 159 -4.83 2.99 -1.23
CA LEU A 159 -3.68 2.80 -0.36
C LEU A 159 -3.23 1.35 -0.39
N TYR A 160 -1.99 1.13 -0.82
CA TYR A 160 -1.37 -0.18 -0.89
C TYR A 160 -0.06 -0.22 -0.10
N ILE A 161 -0.03 -1.04 0.94
CA ILE A 161 1.15 -1.21 1.80
C ILE A 161 1.46 -2.70 1.91
N GLN A 162 2.64 -3.12 1.44
CA GLN A 162 3.05 -4.52 1.46
C GLN A 162 4.49 -4.68 1.98
N ARG A 163 4.73 -5.72 2.78
CA ARG A 163 6.06 -6.17 3.22
C ARG A 163 6.90 -5.04 3.85
N CYS A 164 6.30 -4.33 4.80
CA CYS A 164 6.94 -3.28 5.59
C CYS A 164 6.99 -3.68 7.08
N PRO A 165 7.84 -4.65 7.46
CA PRO A 165 7.81 -5.28 8.79
C PRO A 165 8.19 -4.37 9.95
N SER A 166 8.86 -3.24 9.71
CA SER A 166 9.18 -2.27 10.76
C SER A 166 7.99 -1.37 11.14
N ILE A 167 6.91 -1.38 10.36
CA ILE A 167 5.66 -0.72 10.72
C ILE A 167 4.90 -1.61 11.70
N THR A 168 4.72 -1.11 12.92
CA THR A 168 4.14 -1.87 14.04
C THR A 168 2.75 -1.36 14.45
N SER A 169 2.32 -0.22 13.92
CA SER A 169 1.01 0.39 14.21
C SER A 169 0.48 1.19 13.02
N PHE A 170 -0.83 1.37 12.97
CA PHE A 170 -1.49 2.34 12.08
C PHE A 170 -1.39 3.77 12.61
N PRO A 171 -1.63 4.79 11.77
CA PRO A 171 -1.68 6.17 12.21
C PRO A 171 -2.79 6.35 13.26
N GLN A 172 -2.51 7.07 14.34
CA GLN A 172 -3.46 7.28 15.43
C GLN A 172 -4.75 7.98 14.96
N ASP A 173 -4.60 8.93 14.03
CA ASP A 173 -5.72 9.69 13.48
C ASP A 173 -6.46 8.94 12.34
N GLY A 174 -6.03 7.72 12.01
CA GLY A 174 -6.65 6.88 10.99
C GLY A 174 -6.30 7.25 9.54
N PHE A 175 -7.12 6.75 8.61
CA PHE A 175 -7.02 6.99 7.17
C PHE A 175 -8.15 7.90 6.67
N SER A 176 -8.01 8.42 5.46
CA SER A 176 -9.03 9.23 4.77
C SER A 176 -10.35 8.46 4.61
N THR A 177 -11.48 9.13 4.84
CA THR A 177 -12.83 8.53 4.72
C THR A 177 -13.25 8.28 3.26
N ASN A 178 -12.55 8.90 2.30
CA ASN A 178 -12.75 8.71 0.86
C ASN A 178 -12.00 7.49 0.30
N LEU A 179 -11.20 6.81 1.13
CA LEU A 179 -10.47 5.62 0.73
C LEU A 179 -11.44 4.51 0.30
N THR A 180 -11.34 4.05 -0.94
CA THR A 180 -12.18 2.98 -1.49
C THR A 180 -11.48 1.62 -1.43
N ASP A 181 -10.15 1.64 -1.51
CA ASP A 181 -9.30 0.48 -1.69
C ASP A 181 -8.13 0.50 -0.70
N LEU A 182 -8.11 -0.48 0.21
CA LEU A 182 -7.06 -0.62 1.22
C LEU A 182 -6.44 -2.03 1.17
N TYR A 183 -5.16 -2.07 0.84
CA TYR A 183 -4.36 -3.30 0.83
C TYR A 183 -3.24 -3.19 1.86
N ILE A 184 -3.23 -4.11 2.83
CA ILE A 184 -2.26 -4.13 3.92
C ILE A 184 -1.73 -5.55 4.06
N GLU A 185 -0.46 -5.76 3.74
CA GLU A 185 0.18 -7.08 3.77
C GLU A 185 1.56 -7.02 4.45
N GLY A 186 1.86 -8.02 5.28
CA GLY A 186 3.20 -8.21 5.81
C GLY A 186 3.67 -7.08 6.73
N LEU A 187 2.74 -6.46 7.46
CA LEU A 187 3.03 -5.56 8.57
C LEU A 187 3.11 -6.36 9.87
N ASN A 188 4.06 -6.04 10.75
CA ASN A 188 4.16 -6.66 12.07
C ASN A 188 3.25 -5.97 13.08
N ILE A 189 1.95 -5.87 12.79
CA ILE A 189 0.96 -5.31 13.72
C ILE A 189 0.54 -6.43 14.67
N TYR A 190 1.40 -6.72 15.66
CA TYR A 190 1.22 -7.82 16.62
C TYR A 190 0.16 -7.55 17.69
N LYS A 191 -0.23 -6.28 17.89
CA LYS A 191 -1.29 -5.92 18.83
C LYS A 191 -2.07 -4.71 18.34
N PRO A 192 -3.37 -4.84 18.00
CA PRO A 192 -4.26 -3.70 18.01
C PRO A 192 -4.37 -3.18 19.45
N GLN A 193 -3.57 -2.17 19.81
CA GLN A 193 -3.64 -1.51 21.13
C GLN A 193 -4.82 -0.52 21.20
N VAL A 194 -5.25 -0.04 20.04
CA VAL A 194 -6.44 0.77 19.78
C VAL A 194 -7.06 0.19 18.51
N GLY A 195 -8.38 0.07 18.44
CA GLY A 195 -9.07 -0.40 17.24
C GLY A 195 -8.57 0.34 15.99
N TRP A 196 -8.43 -0.36 14.87
CA TRP A 196 -7.81 0.17 13.64
C TRP A 196 -8.55 1.35 12.98
N GLY A 197 -9.65 1.82 13.55
CA GLY A 197 -10.45 2.92 12.99
C GLY A 197 -11.08 2.62 11.63
N LEU A 198 -11.04 1.36 11.15
CA LEU A 198 -11.55 0.99 9.83
C LEU A 198 -13.04 1.27 9.65
N HIS A 199 -13.82 1.27 10.74
CA HIS A 199 -15.24 1.61 10.73
C HIS A 199 -15.53 3.07 10.29
N ASN A 200 -14.54 3.97 10.40
CA ASN A 200 -14.66 5.35 9.93
C ASN A 200 -14.51 5.47 8.41
N LEU A 201 -14.04 4.42 7.72
CA LEU A 201 -13.79 4.42 6.29
C LEU A 201 -15.09 4.13 5.53
N THR A 202 -16.01 5.10 5.54
CA THR A 202 -17.37 4.97 5.01
C THR A 202 -17.45 4.77 3.49
N SER A 203 -16.38 5.08 2.75
CA SER A 203 -16.28 4.82 1.31
C SER A 203 -15.55 3.53 0.97
N LEU A 204 -15.04 2.79 1.98
CA LEU A 204 -14.20 1.63 1.74
C LEU A 204 -15.01 0.49 1.16
N THR A 205 -14.66 0.06 -0.05
CA THR A 205 -15.32 -1.05 -0.76
C THR A 205 -14.45 -2.29 -0.84
N TYR A 206 -13.13 -2.12 -0.83
CA TYR A 206 -12.17 -3.20 -0.90
C TYR A 206 -11.19 -3.14 0.26
N LEU A 207 -11.08 -4.26 1.00
CA LEU A 207 -10.14 -4.42 2.10
C LEU A 207 -9.42 -5.76 1.96
N SER A 208 -8.10 -5.72 1.86
CA SER A 208 -7.24 -6.90 1.93
C SER A 208 -6.26 -6.76 3.07
N ILE A 209 -6.29 -7.72 4.00
CA ILE A 209 -5.42 -7.77 5.16
C ILE A 209 -4.66 -9.09 5.17
N GLU A 210 -3.34 -9.01 5.28
CA GLU A 210 -2.46 -10.17 5.33
C GLU A 210 -1.37 -10.05 6.39
N GLY A 211 -1.09 -11.16 7.08
CA GLY A 211 0.09 -11.31 7.93
C GLY A 211 -0.14 -10.99 9.41
N CYS A 212 -1.38 -11.00 9.90
CA CYS A 212 -1.67 -10.82 11.32
C CYS A 212 -1.35 -12.08 12.13
N SER A 213 -0.13 -12.18 12.66
CA SER A 213 0.37 -13.41 13.30
C SER A 213 -0.15 -13.69 14.71
N GLU A 214 -0.61 -12.66 15.43
CA GLU A 214 -0.98 -12.74 16.85
C GLU A 214 -2.50 -12.65 17.10
N VAL A 215 -3.30 -12.48 16.05
CA VAL A 215 -4.75 -12.26 16.15
C VAL A 215 -5.49 -13.60 16.23
N GLU A 216 -6.19 -13.85 17.34
CA GLU A 216 -6.98 -15.09 17.54
C GLU A 216 -8.44 -14.97 17.07
N SER A 217 -8.99 -13.75 17.02
CA SER A 217 -10.35 -13.45 16.57
C SER A 217 -10.34 -12.27 15.60
N PHE A 218 -11.19 -12.30 14.56
CA PHE A 218 -11.30 -11.20 13.61
C PHE A 218 -12.75 -10.95 13.16
N PRO A 219 -13.24 -9.69 13.18
CA PRO A 219 -12.67 -8.53 13.87
C PRO A 219 -12.60 -8.72 15.41
N GLN A 220 -11.96 -7.79 16.13
CA GLN A 220 -11.85 -7.80 17.60
C GLN A 220 -12.70 -6.66 18.17
N GLU A 221 -14.01 -6.88 18.28
CA GLU A 221 -14.93 -5.84 18.74
C GLU A 221 -14.65 -5.41 20.18
N GLU A 222 -14.09 -6.29 21.02
CA GLU A 222 -13.75 -5.98 22.42
C GLU A 222 -12.78 -4.78 22.59
N ILE A 223 -11.99 -4.48 21.55
CA ILE A 223 -11.05 -3.35 21.49
C ILE A 223 -11.45 -2.31 20.44
N GLY A 224 -12.71 -2.33 19.99
CA GLY A 224 -13.25 -1.38 19.00
C GLY A 224 -12.79 -1.63 17.57
N MET A 225 -12.27 -2.81 17.23
CA MET A 225 -11.95 -3.16 15.85
C MET A 225 -13.21 -3.60 15.11
N MET A 226 -13.78 -2.68 14.34
CA MET A 226 -14.97 -2.88 13.51
C MET A 226 -14.68 -2.60 12.04
N LEU A 227 -15.39 -3.29 11.15
CA LEU A 227 -15.32 -3.14 9.70
C LEU A 227 -16.45 -2.23 9.18
N PRO A 228 -16.23 -1.44 8.13
CA PRO A 228 -17.24 -0.51 7.62
C PRO A 228 -18.34 -1.23 6.80
N PRO A 229 -19.61 -0.81 6.91
CA PRO A 229 -20.75 -1.46 6.22
C PRO A 229 -20.74 -1.26 4.68
N SER A 230 -19.93 -0.33 4.18
CA SER A 230 -19.70 -0.07 2.75
C SER A 230 -18.90 -1.17 2.05
N LEU A 231 -18.27 -2.06 2.83
CA LEU A 231 -17.32 -3.04 2.32
C LEU A 231 -18.01 -4.06 1.41
N LYS A 232 -17.52 -4.17 0.17
CA LYS A 232 -17.98 -5.13 -0.84
C LYS A 232 -17.09 -6.35 -0.97
N HIS A 233 -15.79 -6.15 -0.74
CA HIS A 233 -14.78 -7.18 -0.91
C HIS A 233 -13.87 -7.22 0.32
N LEU A 234 -13.86 -8.36 1.00
CA LEU A 234 -13.00 -8.61 2.15
C LEU A 234 -12.06 -9.78 1.85
N THR A 235 -10.77 -9.54 2.02
CA THR A 235 -9.71 -10.54 1.92
C THR A 235 -8.96 -10.63 3.25
N ILE A 236 -8.90 -11.84 3.81
CA ILE A 236 -8.15 -12.19 5.02
C ILE A 236 -7.14 -13.27 4.65
N ARG A 237 -5.84 -12.99 4.76
CA ARG A 237 -4.79 -13.96 4.39
C ARG A 237 -3.74 -14.12 5.47
N SER A 238 -3.25 -15.35 5.64
CA SER A 238 -2.07 -15.62 6.48
C SER A 238 -2.26 -15.18 7.93
N PHE A 239 -3.38 -15.56 8.56
CA PHE A 239 -3.63 -15.38 9.99
C PHE A 239 -3.39 -16.71 10.73
N PRO A 240 -2.15 -17.03 11.13
CA PRO A 240 -1.80 -18.34 11.67
C PRO A 240 -2.49 -18.66 13.00
N LYS A 241 -2.80 -17.66 13.84
CA LYS A 241 -3.46 -17.87 15.15
C LYS A 241 -4.97 -17.65 15.15
N LEU A 242 -5.57 -17.24 14.02
CA LEU A 242 -7.00 -16.97 13.93
C LEU A 242 -7.80 -18.26 14.16
N LYS A 243 -8.57 -18.30 15.24
CA LYS A 243 -9.42 -19.44 15.64
C LYS A 243 -10.88 -19.21 15.28
N TYR A 244 -11.34 -17.96 15.43
CA TYR A 244 -12.74 -17.59 15.29
C TYR A 244 -12.90 -16.30 14.48
N LEU A 245 -13.96 -16.22 13.70
CA LEU A 245 -14.50 -14.94 13.28
C LEU A 245 -15.44 -14.46 14.39
N PHE A 246 -15.53 -13.15 14.63
CA PHE A 246 -16.31 -12.62 15.77
C PHE A 246 -17.74 -13.20 15.80
N PRO A 247 -18.35 -13.50 16.98
CA PRO A 247 -19.63 -14.21 17.06
C PRO A 247 -20.80 -13.52 16.37
N ASN A 248 -20.89 -12.18 16.47
CA ASN A 248 -21.86 -11.35 15.73
C ASN A 248 -21.49 -11.17 14.25
N GLY A 249 -20.31 -11.65 13.88
CA GLY A 249 -19.88 -11.89 12.52
C GLY A 249 -19.82 -10.66 11.65
N PHE A 250 -19.95 -10.93 10.35
CA PHE A 250 -20.01 -9.94 9.29
C PHE A 250 -21.44 -9.48 9.03
N GLN A 251 -22.39 -9.65 9.96
CA GLN A 251 -23.81 -9.35 9.74
C GLN A 251 -24.07 -7.86 9.43
N ASN A 252 -23.24 -6.98 9.99
CA ASN A 252 -23.33 -5.54 9.72
C ASN A 252 -22.75 -5.15 8.34
N LEU A 253 -22.07 -6.09 7.64
CA LEU A 253 -21.51 -5.86 6.32
C LEU A 253 -22.56 -6.15 5.24
N THR A 254 -23.61 -5.32 5.23
CA THR A 254 -24.78 -5.47 4.34
C THR A 254 -24.46 -5.32 2.85
N SER A 255 -23.30 -4.76 2.52
CA SER A 255 -22.81 -4.60 1.14
C SER A 255 -21.80 -5.68 0.74
N LEU A 256 -21.46 -6.63 1.62
CA LEU A 256 -20.38 -7.58 1.36
C LEU A 256 -20.79 -8.59 0.30
N GLU A 257 -20.17 -8.52 -0.87
CA GLU A 257 -20.43 -9.38 -2.02
C GLU A 257 -19.41 -10.50 -2.15
N SER A 258 -18.16 -10.29 -1.72
CA SER A 258 -17.09 -11.30 -1.82
C SER A 258 -16.25 -11.39 -0.55
N LEU A 259 -16.05 -12.62 -0.07
CA LEU A 259 -15.19 -12.97 1.05
C LEU A 259 -14.13 -13.99 0.63
N PHE A 260 -12.87 -13.62 0.77
CA PHE A 260 -11.73 -14.49 0.52
C PHE A 260 -10.96 -14.73 1.83
N ILE A 261 -10.81 -15.99 2.24
CA ILE A 261 -10.04 -16.38 3.43
C ILE A 261 -8.96 -17.35 2.98
N SER A 262 -7.69 -17.03 3.22
CA SER A 262 -6.58 -17.89 2.82
C SER A 262 -5.58 -18.11 3.95
N ASN A 263 -4.98 -19.30 4.00
CA ASN A 263 -3.85 -19.59 4.89
C ASN A 263 -4.15 -19.23 6.37
N CYS A 264 -5.34 -19.62 6.84
CA CYS A 264 -5.78 -19.46 8.24
C CYS A 264 -5.93 -20.86 8.88
N PRO A 265 -4.82 -21.52 9.26
CA PRO A 265 -4.81 -22.94 9.61
C PRO A 265 -5.63 -23.31 10.84
N ASN A 266 -5.78 -22.37 11.79
CA ASN A 266 -6.48 -22.58 13.05
C ASN A 266 -7.97 -22.18 13.00
N LEU A 267 -8.45 -21.63 11.89
CA LEU A 267 -9.84 -21.18 11.78
C LEU A 267 -10.76 -22.39 11.69
N THR A 268 -11.72 -22.51 12.61
CA THR A 268 -12.53 -23.73 12.76
C THR A 268 -13.98 -23.59 12.29
N SER A 269 -14.58 -22.41 12.38
CA SER A 269 -16.00 -22.18 12.09
C SER A 269 -16.27 -20.75 11.63
N PHE A 270 -17.42 -20.54 10.99
CA PHE A 270 -17.99 -19.21 10.75
C PHE A 270 -18.69 -18.68 12.01
N PRO A 271 -19.05 -17.38 12.02
CA PRO A 271 -19.86 -16.79 13.09
C PRO A 271 -21.14 -17.59 13.37
N GLU A 272 -21.63 -17.56 14.61
CA GLU A 272 -22.83 -18.32 15.01
C GLU A 272 -24.06 -17.88 14.25
N VAL A 273 -24.20 -16.56 14.06
CA VAL A 273 -25.25 -15.91 13.27
C VAL A 273 -25.13 -16.14 11.75
N GLY A 274 -24.02 -16.73 11.29
CA GLY A 274 -23.75 -16.96 9.88
C GLY A 274 -23.07 -15.78 9.16
N LEU A 275 -22.86 -15.94 7.85
CA LEU A 275 -22.32 -14.91 6.95
C LEU A 275 -23.45 -14.00 6.43
N PRO A 276 -23.15 -12.76 5.99
CA PRO A 276 -24.16 -11.80 5.53
C PRO A 276 -24.87 -12.25 4.26
N SER A 277 -26.18 -12.01 4.19
CA SER A 277 -27.02 -12.44 3.07
C SER A 277 -26.68 -11.79 1.72
N SER A 278 -25.92 -10.69 1.71
CA SER A 278 -25.40 -10.05 0.50
C SER A 278 -24.29 -10.84 -0.19
N LEU A 279 -23.73 -11.87 0.47
CA LEU A 279 -22.54 -12.57 0.00
C LEU A 279 -22.82 -13.40 -1.26
N LEU A 280 -22.16 -13.03 -2.36
CA LEU A 280 -22.28 -13.70 -3.66
C LEU A 280 -21.15 -14.71 -3.91
N ARG A 281 -19.98 -14.43 -3.33
CA ARG A 281 -18.77 -15.23 -3.51
C ARG A 281 -18.07 -15.50 -2.19
N LEU A 282 -17.77 -16.76 -1.93
CA LEU A 282 -16.91 -17.20 -0.83
C LEU A 282 -15.78 -18.06 -1.40
N SER A 283 -14.54 -17.75 -1.03
CA SER A 283 -13.41 -18.61 -1.37
C SER A 283 -12.53 -18.81 -0.15
N ILE A 284 -12.26 -20.09 0.14
CA ILE A 284 -11.48 -20.53 1.28
C ILE A 284 -10.33 -21.39 0.77
N ASN A 285 -9.10 -20.92 0.98
CA ASN A 285 -7.89 -21.62 0.54
C ASN A 285 -6.97 -21.88 1.74
N ASP A 286 -6.34 -23.06 1.80
CA ASP A 286 -5.34 -23.39 2.83
C ASP A 286 -5.86 -23.20 4.28
N CYS A 287 -7.15 -23.46 4.50
CA CYS A 287 -7.82 -23.42 5.82
C CYS A 287 -8.32 -24.82 6.20
N PRO A 288 -7.44 -25.76 6.57
CA PRO A 288 -7.76 -27.18 6.70
C PRO A 288 -8.84 -27.50 7.73
N LEU A 289 -8.93 -26.77 8.84
CA LEU A 289 -9.93 -27.02 9.89
C LEU A 289 -11.33 -26.57 9.46
N LEU A 290 -11.49 -25.33 9.00
CA LEU A 290 -12.75 -24.81 8.47
C LEU A 290 -13.23 -25.62 7.26
N LYS A 291 -12.33 -25.93 6.31
CA LYS A 291 -12.67 -26.72 5.11
C LYS A 291 -13.27 -28.08 5.46
N LYS A 292 -12.75 -28.77 6.49
CA LYS A 292 -13.31 -30.06 6.95
C LYS A 292 -14.77 -29.93 7.40
N GLN A 293 -15.15 -28.78 7.95
CA GLN A 293 -16.50 -28.50 8.42
C GLN A 293 -17.46 -27.98 7.34
N CYS A 294 -16.95 -27.60 6.17
CA CYS A 294 -17.76 -27.06 5.06
C CYS A 294 -18.16 -28.10 4.01
N LYS A 295 -18.00 -29.39 4.29
CA LYS A 295 -18.37 -30.47 3.35
C LYS A 295 -19.86 -30.39 3.01
N ARG A 296 -20.19 -30.44 1.72
CA ARG A 296 -21.56 -30.47 1.21
C ARG A 296 -22.42 -31.52 1.91
N ASP A 297 -23.58 -31.09 2.40
CA ASP A 297 -24.64 -31.87 3.06
C ASP A 297 -24.24 -32.67 4.31
N LYS A 298 -22.98 -32.56 4.75
CA LYS A 298 -22.42 -33.35 5.87
C LYS A 298 -21.67 -32.50 6.89
N GLY A 299 -21.16 -31.35 6.46
CA GLY A 299 -20.37 -30.43 7.26
C GLY A 299 -21.24 -29.58 8.18
N ARG A 300 -20.78 -29.37 9.42
CA ARG A 300 -21.48 -28.56 10.41
C ARG A 300 -21.68 -27.10 9.97
N GLU A 301 -20.77 -26.62 9.13
CA GLU A 301 -20.78 -25.23 8.63
C GLU A 301 -21.47 -25.09 7.28
N TRP A 302 -21.91 -26.19 6.65
CA TRP A 302 -22.54 -26.17 5.32
C TRP A 302 -23.79 -25.28 5.28
N SER A 303 -24.65 -25.38 6.29
CA SER A 303 -25.89 -24.59 6.35
C SER A 303 -25.64 -23.07 6.37
N LYS A 304 -24.47 -22.62 6.85
CA LYS A 304 -24.10 -21.20 6.90
C LYS A 304 -23.58 -20.65 5.56
N ILE A 305 -23.27 -21.53 4.60
CA ILE A 305 -22.72 -21.15 3.29
C ILE A 305 -23.57 -21.63 2.11
N ALA A 306 -24.54 -22.53 2.35
CA ALA A 306 -25.31 -23.17 1.29
C ALA A 306 -26.08 -22.19 0.38
N TYR A 307 -26.48 -21.04 0.92
CA TYR A 307 -27.19 -20.00 0.16
C TYR A 307 -26.30 -19.20 -0.81
N ILE A 308 -24.97 -19.26 -0.65
CA ILE A 308 -24.02 -18.44 -1.39
C ILE A 308 -23.90 -19.01 -2.82
N PRO A 309 -24.17 -18.22 -3.88
CA PRO A 309 -24.16 -18.73 -5.26
C PRO A 309 -22.82 -19.32 -5.72
N SER A 310 -21.70 -18.76 -5.23
CA SER A 310 -20.36 -19.12 -5.71
C SER A 310 -19.41 -19.42 -4.55
N VAL A 311 -19.17 -20.71 -4.28
CA VAL A 311 -18.26 -21.12 -3.20
C VAL A 311 -17.13 -22.01 -3.72
N TYR A 312 -15.90 -21.60 -3.43
CA TYR A 312 -14.66 -22.30 -3.80
C TYR A 312 -13.86 -22.72 -2.57
N MET A 313 -13.38 -23.97 -2.56
CA MET A 313 -12.49 -24.52 -1.51
C MET A 313 -11.22 -25.05 -2.15
N ASP A 314 -10.06 -24.43 -1.86
CA ASP A 314 -8.77 -24.72 -2.50
C ASP A 314 -8.88 -24.76 -4.04
N GLY A 315 -9.51 -23.73 -4.60
CA GLY A 315 -9.75 -23.59 -6.04
C GLY A 315 -10.83 -24.51 -6.64
N LYS A 316 -11.49 -25.36 -5.84
CA LYS A 316 -12.57 -26.26 -6.32
C LYS A 316 -13.95 -25.70 -6.00
N PHE A 317 -14.82 -25.64 -7.00
CA PHE A 317 -16.23 -25.31 -6.80
C PHE A 317 -16.92 -26.44 -6.01
N ILE A 318 -17.72 -26.11 -4.99
CA ILE A 318 -18.23 -27.12 -4.04
C ILE A 318 -19.63 -27.64 -4.34
N TYR A 319 -20.31 -27.06 -5.33
CA TYR A 319 -21.64 -27.48 -5.76
C TYR A 319 -21.62 -28.48 -6.92
N ASP A 320 -20.44 -28.77 -7.48
CA ASP A 320 -20.19 -29.89 -8.38
C ASP A 320 -19.88 -31.16 -7.57
#